data_AF-D4GDB3-F1
#
_entry.id   AF-D4GDB3-F1
#
_cell.length_a   1.000
_cell.length_b   1.000
_cell.length_c   1.000
_cell.angle_alpha   90.00
_cell.angle_beta   90.00
_cell.angle_gamma   90.00
#
_symmetry.space_group_name_H-M   'P 1'
#
loop_
_entity.id
_entity.type
_entity.pdbx_description
1 polymer ?
#
loop_
_entity_poly.entity_id
_entity_poly.type
_entity_poly.pdbx_seq_one_letter_code
_entity_poly.pdbx_strand_id
1 'polypeptide(L)'
;MEIDIECNAAGHGVAKIAPMIVTGHIFPLLTEKHSMHLTFLGTGGGAPSLQRNVTAIAFTRASSGDTWLFDCGEGTQLQFMRSDLKPGKLDKIFITHLHGDHIFGLPGLLTSRSMAGLTTPMTVYGPKGLKAFVDSALSLSSSYTDYPLEVIEIAAGEVLDDGEFRVTAWPMNHTIDCFGYRIEQRDKPGFLDAARLKAEGVPRGPWYQQLKQGERITLEDGRTIDGAAYLGPSTKGKTLAIFGDTAPTEVALQLAANVDVMVHETTLEDALAEKANGRGHSTTVQAATVAKQAGAKRMIATHFSSRYLARDMTRLLAECQAIFPETEMAYDLAVFTL
;
A
#
# COMPACT_ATOMS: atom_id res chain seq x y z
N MET A 1 29.88 -25.64 38.27
CA MET A 1 31.20 -25.07 38.56
C MET A 1 30.96 -23.57 38.61
N GLU A 2 30.88 -23.04 39.83
CA GLU A 2 30.53 -21.65 40.14
C GLU A 2 31.49 -20.68 39.47
N ILE A 3 30.97 -19.57 38.95
CA ILE A 3 31.71 -18.29 38.92
C ILE A 3 30.69 -17.17 39.20
N ASP A 4 31.11 -16.34 40.15
CA ASP A 4 30.42 -15.25 40.84
C ASP A 4 29.97 -14.07 39.97
N ILE A 5 28.93 -13.39 40.46
CA ILE A 5 28.49 -12.08 40.00
C ILE A 5 29.19 -11.03 40.87
N GLU A 6 30.24 -10.39 40.35
CA GLU A 6 30.76 -9.13 40.89
C GLU A 6 30.17 -7.95 40.12
N CYS A 7 29.44 -7.11 40.86
CA CYS A 7 28.96 -5.81 40.43
C CYS A 7 30.05 -4.79 40.72
N ASN A 8 30.55 -4.07 39.71
CA ASN A 8 31.39 -2.90 39.94
C ASN A 8 30.95 -1.72 39.07
N ALA A 9 30.89 -0.56 39.71
CA ALA A 9 30.39 0.69 39.17
C ALA A 9 31.52 1.55 38.59
N ALA A 10 31.12 2.44 37.66
CA ALA A 10 31.83 3.60 37.12
C ALA A 10 32.96 3.37 36.09
N GLY A 11 32.69 3.82 34.86
CA GLY A 11 33.72 4.06 33.84
C GLY A 11 33.11 4.30 32.46
N HIS A 12 33.20 5.53 31.96
CA HIS A 12 32.83 5.87 30.58
C HIS A 12 33.71 5.08 29.59
N GLY A 13 33.09 4.20 28.81
CA GLY A 13 33.77 3.47 27.75
C GLY A 13 32.77 2.84 26.80
N VAL A 14 32.86 3.21 25.52
CA VAL A 14 32.07 2.64 24.43
C VAL A 14 32.35 1.14 24.36
N ALA A 15 31.43 0.32 24.86
CA ALA A 15 31.50 -1.12 24.72
C ALA A 15 31.23 -1.49 23.25
N LYS A 16 32.29 -1.84 22.52
CA LYS A 16 32.18 -2.58 21.27
C LYS A 16 31.60 -3.96 21.59
N ILE A 17 30.31 -4.14 21.35
CA ILE A 17 29.67 -5.45 21.41
C ILE A 17 30.02 -6.16 20.10
N ALA A 18 30.86 -7.20 20.19
CA ALA A 18 31.13 -8.10 19.07
C ALA A 18 29.85 -8.91 18.76
N PRO A 19 29.50 -9.15 17.48
CA PRO A 19 28.31 -9.91 17.16
C PRO A 19 28.52 -11.39 17.45
N MET A 20 27.66 -11.94 18.31
CA MET A 20 27.51 -13.37 18.52
C MET A 20 26.85 -13.96 17.26
N ILE A 21 27.62 -14.74 16.49
CA ILE A 21 27.13 -15.40 15.29
C ILE A 21 26.21 -16.55 15.73
N VAL A 22 24.90 -16.35 15.58
CA VAL A 22 23.89 -17.41 15.66
C VAL A 22 23.16 -17.41 14.32
N THR A 23 23.49 -18.39 13.49
CA THR A 23 22.72 -18.91 12.33
C THR A 23 21.95 -17.88 11.47
N GLY A 24 22.58 -17.47 10.36
CA GLY A 24 22.01 -17.64 9.02
C GLY A 24 20.83 -16.79 8.55
N HIS A 25 20.30 -15.85 9.33
CA HIS A 25 19.30 -14.89 8.85
C HIS A 25 19.70 -13.47 9.17
N ILE A 26 20.12 -12.73 8.14
CA ILE A 26 20.25 -11.28 8.20
C ILE A 26 18.83 -10.74 8.25
N PHE A 27 18.34 -10.44 9.46
CA PHE A 27 17.23 -9.49 9.60
C PHE A 27 17.74 -8.14 9.09
N PRO A 28 17.05 -7.47 8.14
CA PRO A 28 17.37 -6.09 7.82
C PRO A 28 16.90 -5.21 8.99
N LEU A 29 17.73 -5.12 10.03
CA LEU A 29 17.69 -4.03 10.99
C LEU A 29 18.22 -2.79 10.28
N LEU A 30 17.29 -2.07 9.65
CA LEU A 30 17.25 -0.64 9.33
C LEU A 30 16.20 -0.48 8.23
N THR A 31 14.91 -0.59 8.59
CA THR A 31 13.85 -0.10 7.72
C THR A 31 14.10 1.38 7.51
N GLU A 32 14.35 1.78 6.27
CA GLU A 32 14.35 3.19 5.89
C GLU A 32 12.98 3.76 6.28
N LYS A 33 12.92 4.49 7.40
CA LYS A 33 11.74 5.12 7.99
C LYS A 33 11.00 6.11 7.05
N HIS A 34 11.41 6.19 5.79
CA HIS A 34 11.02 7.17 4.80
C HIS A 34 10.64 6.56 3.45
N SER A 35 10.50 5.24 3.33
CA SER A 35 10.12 4.58 2.07
C SER A 35 8.62 4.20 2.05
N MET A 36 7.98 4.42 0.88
CA MET A 36 6.63 3.93 0.63
C MET A 36 6.64 2.41 0.58
N HIS A 37 5.69 1.76 1.22
CA HIS A 37 5.63 0.30 1.25
C HIS A 37 4.21 -0.24 1.39
N LEU A 38 4.05 -1.50 0.97
CA LEU A 38 2.85 -2.30 1.15
C LEU A 38 3.08 -3.28 2.30
N THR A 39 2.11 -3.40 3.21
CA THR A 39 2.03 -4.47 4.20
C THR A 39 0.80 -5.32 3.89
N PHE A 40 0.99 -6.60 3.58
CA PHE A 40 -0.10 -7.50 3.27
C PHE A 40 -0.69 -8.07 4.56
N LEU A 41 -1.84 -7.58 4.99
CA LEU A 41 -2.50 -8.06 6.22
C LEU A 41 -3.23 -9.39 5.99
N GLY A 42 -3.65 -9.67 4.76
CA GLY A 42 -4.17 -10.97 4.37
C GLY A 42 -4.04 -11.21 2.88
N THR A 43 -3.79 -12.47 2.51
CA THR A 43 -3.42 -12.87 1.14
C THR A 43 -4.25 -14.04 0.60
N GLY A 44 -5.23 -14.53 1.35
CA GLY A 44 -6.11 -15.61 0.95
C GLY A 44 -7.39 -15.10 0.29
N GLY A 45 -7.91 -15.86 -0.67
CA GLY A 45 -9.17 -15.55 -1.34
C GLY A 45 -10.34 -16.43 -0.90
N GLY A 46 -11.54 -15.83 -0.83
CA GLY A 46 -12.83 -16.44 -0.51
C GLY A 46 -13.05 -16.72 0.98
N ALA A 47 -12.10 -17.38 1.65
CA ALA A 47 -12.22 -17.74 3.07
C ALA A 47 -10.85 -17.79 3.76
N PRO A 48 -10.78 -17.51 5.08
CA PRO A 48 -9.52 -17.57 5.80
C PRO A 48 -9.03 -19.02 5.95
N SER A 49 -7.73 -19.15 6.15
CA SER A 49 -7.06 -20.41 6.47
C SER A 49 -6.11 -20.22 7.65
N LEU A 50 -5.54 -21.31 8.18
CA LEU A 50 -4.53 -21.22 9.23
C LEU A 50 -3.26 -20.48 8.78
N GLN A 51 -3.01 -20.37 7.47
CA GLN A 51 -1.79 -19.77 6.90
C GLN A 51 -2.02 -18.35 6.37
N ARG A 52 -3.26 -18.05 5.95
CA ARG A 52 -3.60 -16.80 5.26
C ARG A 52 -4.96 -16.30 5.73
N ASN A 53 -5.01 -15.08 6.22
CA ASN A 53 -6.24 -14.32 6.38
C ASN A 53 -6.78 -13.89 5.02
N VAL A 54 -8.04 -13.50 4.98
CA VAL A 54 -8.68 -12.89 3.81
C VAL A 54 -8.15 -11.48 3.53
N THR A 55 -8.42 -10.99 2.32
CA THR A 55 -7.80 -9.81 1.70
C THR A 55 -7.80 -8.55 2.57
N ALA A 56 -6.61 -8.01 2.76
CA ALA A 56 -6.38 -6.65 3.25
C ALA A 56 -4.93 -6.24 2.95
N ILE A 57 -4.74 -5.09 2.32
CA ILE A 57 -3.42 -4.57 1.93
C ILE A 57 -3.28 -3.14 2.44
N ALA A 58 -2.29 -2.89 3.28
CA ALA A 58 -2.01 -1.56 3.80
C ALA A 58 -0.90 -0.89 3.00
N PHE A 59 -1.15 0.30 2.46
CA PHE A 59 -0.17 1.15 1.81
C PHE A 59 0.25 2.28 2.76
N THR A 60 1.51 2.28 3.20
CA THR A 60 2.07 3.31 4.08
C THR A 60 2.85 4.34 3.28
N ARG A 61 2.50 5.61 3.48
CA ARG A 61 3.05 6.76 2.75
C ARG A 61 4.34 7.27 3.40
N ALA A 62 5.35 7.58 2.58
CA ALA A 62 6.71 7.94 3.02
C ALA A 62 6.81 9.23 3.86
N SER A 63 5.93 10.22 3.64
CA SER A 63 6.03 11.58 4.19
C SER A 63 5.37 11.74 5.57
N SER A 64 4.21 11.14 5.78
CA SER A 64 3.39 11.31 6.98
C SER A 64 3.32 10.06 7.87
N GLY A 65 3.72 8.90 7.34
CA GLY A 65 3.46 7.60 7.95
C GLY A 65 1.97 7.24 8.00
N ASP A 66 1.11 8.02 7.34
CA ASP A 66 -0.30 7.67 7.20
C ASP A 66 -0.43 6.46 6.30
N THR A 67 -1.46 5.68 6.55
CA THR A 67 -1.69 4.40 5.92
C THR A 67 -3.06 4.41 5.27
N TRP A 68 -3.13 3.91 4.04
CA TRP A 68 -4.37 3.59 3.36
C TRP A 68 -4.55 2.10 3.36
N LEU A 69 -5.79 1.63 3.50
CA LEU A 69 -6.12 0.22 3.47
C LEU A 69 -6.90 -0.09 2.18
N PHE A 70 -6.52 -1.15 1.49
CA PHE A 70 -7.21 -1.67 0.32
C PHE A 70 -7.80 -3.02 0.71
N ASP A 71 -9.13 -3.07 0.69
CA ASP A 71 -9.98 -4.11 1.27
C ASP A 71 -9.78 -4.34 2.77
N CYS A 72 -10.83 -4.86 3.40
CA CYS A 72 -10.89 -5.07 4.84
C CYS A 72 -11.71 -6.33 5.14
N GLY A 73 -11.19 -7.48 4.71
CA GLY A 73 -11.75 -8.78 5.04
C GLY A 73 -11.83 -9.07 6.53
N GLU A 74 -12.62 -10.07 6.92
CA GLU A 74 -12.75 -10.51 8.31
C GLU A 74 -11.37 -10.72 8.95
N GLY A 75 -11.21 -10.31 10.21
CA GLY A 75 -9.94 -10.47 10.94
C GLY A 75 -8.87 -9.41 10.64
N THR A 76 -9.09 -8.48 9.71
CA THR A 76 -8.11 -7.42 9.37
C THR A 76 -7.64 -6.63 10.60
N GLN A 77 -8.53 -6.29 11.52
CA GLN A 77 -8.15 -5.63 12.78
C GLN A 77 -7.19 -6.45 13.66
N LEU A 78 -7.29 -7.78 13.62
CA LEU A 78 -6.37 -8.68 14.33
C LEU A 78 -5.01 -8.70 13.66
N GLN A 79 -4.99 -8.66 12.32
CA GLN A 79 -3.76 -8.58 11.54
C GLN A 79 -3.05 -7.24 11.75
N PHE A 80 -3.79 -6.13 11.90
CA PHE A 80 -3.22 -4.85 12.36
C PHE A 80 -2.47 -5.00 13.69
N MET A 81 -3.07 -5.66 14.69
CA MET A 81 -2.43 -5.89 16.01
C MET A 81 -1.17 -6.76 15.94
N ARG A 82 -1.04 -7.61 14.90
CA ARG A 82 0.13 -8.46 14.66
C ARG A 82 1.21 -7.77 13.83
N SER A 83 0.89 -6.63 13.23
CA SER A 83 1.78 -5.87 12.35
C SER A 83 2.42 -4.69 13.09
N ASP A 84 3.42 -4.06 12.46
CA ASP A 84 4.01 -2.80 12.93
C ASP A 84 3.16 -1.55 12.56
N LEU A 85 2.03 -1.74 11.87
CA LEU A 85 1.13 -0.66 11.49
C LEU A 85 0.45 -0.05 12.72
N LYS A 86 0.26 1.26 12.68
CA LYS A 86 -0.42 2.00 13.75
C LYS A 86 -1.86 2.27 13.33
N PRO A 87 -2.89 1.75 14.04
CA PRO A 87 -4.29 2.01 13.69
C PRO A 87 -4.63 3.50 13.61
N GLY A 88 -4.04 4.34 14.47
CA GLY A 88 -4.23 5.81 14.43
C GLY A 88 -3.65 6.51 13.21
N LYS A 89 -2.86 5.81 12.39
CA LYS A 89 -2.33 6.30 11.11
C LYS A 89 -3.19 5.90 9.91
N LEU A 90 -4.15 5.00 10.09
CA LEU A 90 -5.13 4.69 9.06
C LEU A 90 -6.13 5.85 8.94
N ASP A 91 -6.27 6.42 7.76
CA ASP A 91 -7.20 7.53 7.48
C ASP A 91 -8.12 7.28 6.28
N LYS A 92 -7.77 6.34 5.39
CA LYS A 92 -8.59 5.95 4.23
C LYS A 92 -8.65 4.46 4.02
N ILE A 93 -9.83 3.97 3.63
CA ILE A 93 -10.07 2.59 3.23
C ILE A 93 -10.69 2.59 1.83
N PHE A 94 -10.17 1.77 0.93
CA PHE A 94 -10.65 1.59 -0.44
C PHE A 94 -11.11 0.15 -0.61
N ILE A 95 -12.39 -0.06 -0.92
CA ILE A 95 -13.01 -1.36 -1.08
C ILE A 95 -13.19 -1.66 -2.57
N THR A 96 -12.57 -2.73 -3.03
CA THR A 96 -12.62 -3.16 -4.42
C THR A 96 -14.04 -3.62 -4.79
N HIS A 97 -14.64 -4.48 -3.97
CA HIS A 97 -15.99 -5.02 -4.16
C HIS A 97 -16.62 -5.51 -2.84
N LEU A 98 -17.92 -5.84 -2.86
CA LEU A 98 -18.70 -6.16 -1.64
C LEU A 98 -18.76 -7.64 -1.27
N HIS A 99 -17.84 -8.49 -1.75
CA HIS A 99 -17.74 -9.85 -1.22
C HIS A 99 -17.21 -9.84 0.22
N GLY A 100 -17.66 -10.80 1.02
CA GLY A 100 -17.47 -10.80 2.47
C GLY A 100 -16.01 -10.86 2.90
N ASP A 101 -15.18 -11.58 2.17
CA ASP A 101 -13.74 -11.68 2.35
C ASP A 101 -12.98 -10.38 2.05
N HIS A 102 -13.66 -9.35 1.55
CA HIS A 102 -13.13 -8.00 1.34
C HIS A 102 -13.77 -6.93 2.25
N ILE A 103 -14.92 -7.20 2.90
CA ILE A 103 -15.64 -6.16 3.68
C ILE A 103 -16.04 -6.55 5.10
N PHE A 104 -16.08 -7.82 5.47
CA PHE A 104 -16.62 -8.24 6.78
C PHE A 104 -15.76 -7.81 7.98
N GLY A 105 -14.52 -7.37 7.75
CA GLY A 105 -13.69 -6.76 8.78
C GLY A 105 -14.04 -5.31 9.08
N LEU A 106 -14.75 -4.60 8.19
CA LEU A 106 -15.04 -3.16 8.33
C LEU A 106 -15.74 -2.83 9.66
N PRO A 107 -16.86 -3.47 10.05
CA PRO A 107 -17.56 -3.08 11.27
C PRO A 107 -16.69 -3.23 12.52
N GLY A 108 -15.93 -4.33 12.59
CA GLY A 108 -14.99 -4.58 13.69
C GLY A 108 -13.85 -3.57 13.74
N LEU A 109 -13.24 -3.25 12.59
CA LEU A 109 -12.15 -2.28 12.51
C LEU A 109 -12.63 -0.87 12.92
N LEU A 110 -13.77 -0.43 12.40
CA LEU A 110 -14.33 0.90 12.66
C LEU A 110 -14.72 1.09 14.14
N THR A 111 -15.33 0.07 14.74
CA THR A 111 -15.72 0.11 16.16
C THR A 111 -14.53 0.00 17.09
N SER A 112 -13.54 -0.86 16.79
CA SER A 112 -12.29 -0.94 17.54
C SER A 112 -11.50 0.37 17.50
N ARG A 113 -11.48 1.05 16.35
CA ARG A 113 -10.90 2.40 16.24
C ARG A 113 -11.60 3.39 17.17
N SER A 114 -12.93 3.36 17.24
CA SER A 114 -13.72 4.23 18.13
C SER A 114 -13.39 3.97 19.59
N MET A 115 -13.43 2.70 20.01
CA MET A 115 -13.12 2.27 21.38
C MET A 115 -11.67 2.61 21.80
N ALA A 116 -10.74 2.66 20.85
CA ALA A 116 -9.37 3.09 21.11
C ALA A 116 -9.21 4.61 21.33
N GLY A 117 -10.30 5.38 21.26
CA GLY A 117 -10.30 6.84 21.46
C GLY A 117 -9.65 7.60 20.30
N LEU A 118 -9.56 7.00 19.11
CA LEU A 118 -9.01 7.66 17.93
C LEU A 118 -10.06 8.60 17.34
N THR A 119 -9.74 9.89 17.28
CA THR A 119 -10.67 10.96 16.86
C THR A 119 -10.42 11.49 15.45
N THR A 120 -9.34 11.04 14.80
CA THR A 120 -8.98 11.50 13.46
C THR A 120 -9.98 10.98 12.40
N PRO A 121 -10.39 11.82 11.43
CA PRO A 121 -11.36 11.43 10.40
C PRO A 121 -10.97 10.16 9.63
N MET A 122 -11.98 9.43 9.18
CA MET A 122 -11.85 8.25 8.33
C MET A 122 -12.77 8.37 7.12
N THR A 123 -12.25 8.11 5.93
CA THR A 123 -13.07 8.02 4.72
C THR A 123 -12.98 6.60 4.15
N VAL A 124 -14.13 5.99 3.88
CA VAL A 124 -14.24 4.65 3.27
C VAL A 124 -14.84 4.80 1.87
N TYR A 125 -14.08 4.42 0.85
CA TYR A 125 -14.47 4.43 -0.56
C TYR A 125 -14.83 3.03 -1.00
N GLY A 126 -15.86 2.86 -1.83
CA GLY A 126 -16.18 1.56 -2.43
C GLY A 126 -17.43 1.59 -3.29
N PRO A 127 -17.85 0.46 -3.87
CA PRO A 127 -19.01 0.40 -4.75
C PRO A 127 -20.32 0.69 -4.00
N LYS A 128 -21.38 0.90 -4.79
CA LYS A 128 -22.75 1.06 -4.30
C LYS A 128 -23.16 -0.12 -3.41
N GLY A 129 -23.75 0.18 -2.26
CA GLY A 129 -24.13 -0.77 -1.22
C GLY A 129 -23.20 -0.76 -0.01
N LEU A 130 -21.98 -0.22 -0.14
CA LEU A 130 -21.03 -0.09 0.97
C LEU A 130 -21.61 0.75 2.11
N LYS A 131 -22.25 1.88 1.81
CA LYS A 131 -22.82 2.74 2.85
C LYS A 131 -23.92 2.03 3.61
N ALA A 132 -24.82 1.35 2.90
CA ALA A 132 -25.89 0.57 3.52
C ALA A 132 -25.33 -0.56 4.40
N PHE A 133 -24.25 -1.24 3.98
CA PHE A 133 -23.59 -2.27 4.77
C PHE A 133 -23.02 -1.71 6.08
N VAL A 134 -22.24 -0.61 6.01
CA VAL A 134 -21.64 0.03 7.20
C VAL A 134 -22.71 0.56 8.14
N ASP A 135 -23.68 1.33 7.63
CA ASP A 135 -24.75 1.91 8.44
C ASP A 135 -25.60 0.82 9.12
N SER A 136 -25.94 -0.26 8.41
CA SER A 136 -26.73 -1.36 8.98
C SER A 136 -25.96 -2.09 10.07
N ALA A 137 -24.67 -2.39 9.84
CA ALA A 137 -23.85 -3.09 10.81
C ALA A 137 -23.73 -2.29 12.10
N LEU A 138 -23.39 -1.00 12.01
CA LEU A 138 -23.28 -0.12 13.18
C LEU A 138 -24.62 0.08 13.89
N SER A 139 -25.71 0.30 13.14
CA SER A 139 -27.04 0.52 13.71
C SER A 139 -27.56 -0.72 14.44
N LEU A 140 -27.47 -1.91 13.83
CA LEU A 140 -27.98 -3.15 14.41
C LEU A 140 -27.18 -3.60 15.64
N SER A 141 -25.89 -3.28 15.69
CA SER A 141 -25.04 -3.57 16.85
C SER A 141 -25.06 -2.46 17.91
N SER A 142 -25.92 -1.44 17.78
CA SER A 142 -25.96 -0.25 18.65
C SER A 142 -24.57 0.39 18.83
N SER A 143 -23.79 0.39 17.76
CA SER A 143 -22.42 0.90 17.72
C SER A 143 -22.38 2.28 17.06
N TYR A 144 -21.32 3.03 17.37
CA TYR A 144 -21.10 4.38 16.87
C TYR A 144 -19.60 4.66 16.74
N THR A 145 -19.25 5.74 16.05
CA THR A 145 -17.88 6.22 15.91
C THR A 145 -17.72 7.57 16.63
N ASP A 146 -16.71 7.70 17.50
CA ASP A 146 -16.32 8.95 18.16
C ASP A 146 -15.39 9.82 17.30
N TYR A 147 -15.36 9.54 15.99
CA TYR A 147 -14.62 10.27 14.97
C TYR A 147 -15.51 10.49 13.74
N PRO A 148 -15.22 11.52 12.91
CA PRO A 148 -15.91 11.71 11.65
C PRO A 148 -15.67 10.52 10.71
N LEU A 149 -16.73 9.78 10.39
CA LEU A 149 -16.73 8.70 9.42
C LEU A 149 -17.51 9.14 8.17
N GLU A 150 -16.84 9.14 7.03
CA GLU A 150 -17.44 9.39 5.73
C GLU A 150 -17.39 8.11 4.89
N VAL A 151 -18.52 7.72 4.30
CA VAL A 151 -18.58 6.60 3.36
C VAL A 151 -18.98 7.13 1.98
N ILE A 152 -18.10 6.97 1.01
CA ILE A 152 -18.25 7.48 -0.36
C ILE A 152 -18.44 6.28 -1.30
N GLU A 153 -19.62 6.19 -1.88
CA GLU A 153 -19.90 5.23 -2.95
C GLU A 153 -19.35 5.77 -4.28
N ILE A 154 -18.41 5.04 -4.89
CA ILE A 154 -17.65 5.48 -6.06
C ILE A 154 -18.17 4.88 -7.36
N ALA A 155 -17.76 5.48 -8.47
CA ALA A 155 -17.81 4.91 -9.81
C ALA A 155 -16.39 4.85 -10.39
N ALA A 156 -16.25 4.27 -11.59
CA ALA A 156 -14.99 4.34 -12.32
C ALA A 156 -14.57 5.80 -12.59
N GLY A 157 -13.28 6.09 -12.47
CA GLY A 157 -12.73 7.44 -12.61
C GLY A 157 -11.91 7.88 -11.39
N GLU A 158 -11.65 9.18 -11.29
CA GLU A 158 -10.91 9.75 -10.17
C GLU A 158 -11.73 9.63 -8.86
N VAL A 159 -11.08 9.09 -7.83
CA VAL A 159 -11.68 8.86 -6.50
C VAL A 159 -11.15 9.86 -5.46
N LEU A 160 -9.87 10.21 -5.59
CA LEU A 160 -9.16 11.08 -4.66
C LEU A 160 -8.03 11.80 -5.39
N ASP A 161 -7.85 13.07 -5.08
CA ASP A 161 -6.61 13.81 -5.32
C ASP A 161 -6.34 14.67 -4.08
N ASP A 162 -5.30 14.33 -3.31
CA ASP A 162 -4.91 15.06 -2.10
C ASP A 162 -3.72 16.01 -2.32
N GLY A 163 -3.33 16.24 -3.59
CA GLY A 163 -2.20 17.06 -3.97
C GLY A 163 -0.84 16.35 -3.90
N GLU A 164 -0.70 15.25 -3.14
CA GLU A 164 0.47 14.37 -3.20
C GLU A 164 0.19 13.11 -4.01
N PHE A 165 -1.01 12.55 -3.91
CA PHE A 165 -1.43 11.33 -4.58
C PHE A 165 -2.76 11.52 -5.30
N ARG A 166 -2.84 10.94 -6.49
CA ARG A 166 -4.09 10.71 -7.22
C ARG A 166 -4.47 9.23 -7.15
N VAL A 167 -5.73 8.93 -6.85
CA VAL A 167 -6.30 7.58 -6.91
C VAL A 167 -7.40 7.53 -7.96
N THR A 168 -7.30 6.58 -8.88
CA THR A 168 -8.29 6.35 -9.94
C THR A 168 -8.80 4.92 -9.85
N ALA A 169 -10.12 4.74 -9.79
CA ALA A 169 -10.78 3.46 -9.85
C ALA A 169 -11.07 3.04 -11.30
N TRP A 170 -10.81 1.78 -11.61
CA TRP A 170 -11.05 1.16 -12.91
C TRP A 170 -11.96 -0.05 -12.76
N PRO A 171 -12.96 -0.23 -13.65
CA PRO A 171 -13.91 -1.34 -13.54
C PRO A 171 -13.23 -2.68 -13.87
N MET A 172 -13.41 -3.66 -13.00
CA MET A 172 -12.87 -5.02 -13.15
C MET A 172 -13.93 -5.98 -13.70
N ASN A 173 -13.48 -7.13 -14.22
CA ASN A 173 -14.35 -8.18 -14.74
C ASN A 173 -14.64 -9.22 -13.66
N HIS A 174 -15.61 -8.93 -12.80
CA HIS A 174 -15.96 -9.77 -11.66
C HIS A 174 -17.47 -10.04 -11.58
N THR A 175 -17.91 -10.94 -10.69
CA THR A 175 -19.32 -11.37 -10.60
C THR A 175 -20.25 -10.30 -10.03
N ILE A 176 -19.70 -9.27 -9.40
CA ILE A 176 -20.38 -8.07 -8.91
C ILE A 176 -19.56 -6.84 -9.30
N ASP A 177 -20.10 -5.64 -9.07
CA ASP A 177 -19.35 -4.39 -9.23
C ASP A 177 -18.02 -4.47 -8.45
N CYS A 178 -16.92 -4.37 -9.18
CA CYS A 178 -15.57 -4.50 -8.66
C CYS A 178 -14.65 -3.47 -9.32
N PHE A 179 -13.73 -2.92 -8.53
CA PHE A 179 -12.76 -1.94 -8.98
C PHE A 179 -11.32 -2.37 -8.67
N GLY A 180 -10.41 -2.03 -9.58
CA GLY A 180 -8.99 -1.90 -9.28
C GLY A 180 -8.64 -0.43 -9.06
N TYR A 181 -7.65 -0.16 -8.22
CA TYR A 181 -7.17 1.17 -7.92
C TYR A 181 -5.78 1.41 -8.49
N ARG A 182 -5.64 2.52 -9.22
CA ARG A 182 -4.34 3.07 -9.62
C ARG A 182 -4.00 4.24 -8.70
N ILE A 183 -2.86 4.17 -8.03
CA ILE A 183 -2.32 5.16 -7.11
C ILE A 183 -1.09 5.79 -7.74
N GLU A 184 -1.11 7.11 -7.92
CA GLU A 184 -0.04 7.86 -8.58
C GLU A 184 0.43 8.97 -7.66
N GLN A 185 1.68 8.89 -7.20
CA GLN A 185 2.33 10.02 -6.52
C GLN A 185 2.65 11.11 -7.55
N ARG A 186 2.40 12.36 -7.21
CA ARG A 186 2.83 13.51 -8.01
C ARG A 186 4.36 13.57 -8.09
N ASP A 187 4.86 14.01 -9.24
CA ASP A 187 6.30 14.26 -9.42
C ASP A 187 6.78 15.27 -8.39
N LYS A 188 7.95 15.00 -7.79
CA LYS A 188 8.57 15.92 -6.84
C LYS A 188 9.41 16.94 -7.61
N PRO A 189 9.29 18.24 -7.30
CA PRO A 189 10.19 19.25 -7.86
C PRO A 189 11.65 18.86 -7.61
N GLY A 190 12.53 19.25 -8.53
CA GLY A 190 13.95 19.01 -8.38
C GLY A 190 14.51 19.64 -7.10
N PHE A 191 15.71 19.22 -6.71
CA PHE A 191 16.41 19.90 -5.63
C PHE A 191 16.74 21.33 -6.05
N LEU A 192 16.46 22.27 -5.15
CA LEU A 192 16.84 23.66 -5.34
C LEU A 192 18.36 23.79 -5.17
N ASP A 193 19.03 24.35 -6.18
CA ASP A 193 20.46 24.63 -6.16
C ASP A 193 20.77 25.83 -5.25
N ALA A 194 20.71 25.57 -3.94
CA ALA A 194 21.00 26.55 -2.91
C ALA A 194 22.45 27.06 -2.94
N ALA A 195 23.38 26.27 -3.50
CA ALA A 195 24.77 26.66 -3.64
C ALA A 195 24.91 27.76 -4.71
N ARG A 196 24.26 27.58 -5.87
CA ARG A 196 24.23 28.60 -6.93
C ARG A 196 23.49 29.86 -6.50
N LEU A 197 22.34 29.72 -5.85
CA LEU A 197 21.61 30.88 -5.26
C LEU A 197 22.51 31.67 -4.30
N LYS A 198 23.26 30.99 -3.43
CA LYS A 198 24.20 31.64 -2.52
C LYS A 198 25.35 32.32 -3.26
N ALA A 199 25.90 31.68 -4.30
CA ALA A 199 26.99 32.24 -5.11
C ALA A 199 26.56 33.50 -5.87
N GLU A 200 25.29 33.57 -6.30
CA GLU A 200 24.69 34.74 -6.94
C GLU A 200 24.18 35.79 -5.94
N GLY A 201 24.48 35.62 -4.64
CA GLY A 201 24.12 36.58 -3.60
C GLY A 201 22.62 36.64 -3.32
N VAL A 202 21.87 35.56 -3.55
CA VAL A 202 20.46 35.44 -3.15
C VAL A 202 20.41 35.01 -1.67
N PRO A 203 19.92 35.87 -0.75
CA PRO A 203 19.88 35.56 0.67
C PRO A 203 18.93 34.39 0.95
N ARG A 204 19.26 33.58 1.97
CA ARG A 204 18.35 32.53 2.46
C ARG A 204 17.15 33.20 3.13
N GLY A 205 15.95 32.73 2.80
CA GLY A 205 14.71 33.29 3.34
C GLY A 205 13.49 32.41 3.06
N PRO A 206 12.29 32.83 3.48
CA PRO A 206 11.05 32.08 3.30
C PRO A 206 10.72 31.80 1.82
N TRP A 207 11.17 32.67 0.92
CA TRP A 207 11.03 32.52 -0.53
C TRP A 207 11.78 31.32 -1.14
N TYR A 208 12.67 30.65 -0.40
CA TYR A 208 13.30 29.41 -0.90
C TYR A 208 12.28 28.31 -1.17
N GLN A 209 11.16 28.27 -0.43
CA GLN A 209 10.08 27.33 -0.71
C GLN A 209 9.37 27.65 -2.03
N GLN A 210 9.12 28.94 -2.29
CA GLN A 210 8.54 29.42 -3.56
C GLN A 210 9.48 29.11 -4.74
N LEU A 211 10.78 29.41 -4.58
CA LEU A 211 11.79 29.04 -5.58
C LEU A 211 11.85 27.52 -5.80
N LYS A 212 11.71 26.72 -4.74
CA LYS A 212 11.65 25.25 -4.83
C LYS A 212 10.40 24.75 -5.57
N GLN A 213 9.32 25.52 -5.53
CA GLN A 213 8.10 25.28 -6.31
C GLN A 213 8.21 25.80 -7.76
N GLY A 214 9.35 26.40 -8.13
CA GLY A 214 9.59 26.96 -9.45
C GLY A 214 8.98 28.35 -9.65
N GLU A 215 8.51 28.99 -8.58
CA GLU A 215 7.91 30.32 -8.65
C GLU A 215 8.97 31.41 -8.86
N ARG A 216 8.53 32.56 -9.38
CA ARG A 216 9.35 33.78 -9.48
C ARG A 216 9.16 34.62 -8.24
N ILE A 217 10.27 35.12 -7.70
CA ILE A 217 10.27 36.05 -6.58
C ILE A 217 11.01 37.33 -6.96
N THR A 218 10.68 38.42 -6.27
CA THR A 218 11.42 39.68 -6.37
C THR A 218 12.10 39.94 -5.03
N LEU A 219 13.41 40.14 -5.05
CA LEU A 219 14.21 40.48 -3.86
C LEU A 219 14.06 41.97 -3.52
N GLU A 220 14.43 42.35 -2.30
CA GLU A 220 14.42 43.75 -1.85
C GLU A 220 15.33 44.66 -2.67
N ASP A 221 16.40 44.11 -3.27
CA ASP A 221 17.30 44.82 -4.16
C ASP A 221 16.76 44.98 -5.60
N GLY A 222 15.51 44.57 -5.84
CA GLY A 222 14.81 44.68 -7.12
C GLY A 222 15.12 43.56 -8.12
N ARG A 223 16.02 42.62 -7.81
CA ARG A 223 16.28 41.46 -8.68
C ARG A 223 15.09 40.49 -8.69
N THR A 224 14.70 40.03 -9.87
CA THR A 224 13.74 38.93 -10.04
C THR A 224 14.48 37.62 -10.20
N ILE A 225 14.18 36.63 -9.35
CA ILE A 225 14.78 35.30 -9.38
C ILE A 225 13.70 34.30 -9.85
N ASP A 226 13.97 33.59 -10.95
CA ASP A 226 13.09 32.53 -11.47
C ASP A 226 13.50 31.18 -10.88
N GLY A 227 12.70 30.65 -9.96
CA GLY A 227 12.97 29.38 -9.28
C GLY A 227 13.21 28.22 -10.23
N ALA A 228 12.51 28.17 -11.37
CA ALA A 228 12.65 27.11 -12.35
C ALA A 228 14.08 27.01 -12.91
N ALA A 229 14.81 28.13 -12.97
CA ALA A 229 16.19 28.15 -13.44
C ALA A 229 17.20 27.52 -12.44
N TYR A 230 16.80 27.31 -11.18
CA TYR A 230 17.64 26.79 -10.09
C TYR A 230 17.20 25.41 -9.62
N LEU A 231 16.24 24.77 -10.30
CA LEU A 231 15.80 23.42 -9.98
C LEU A 231 16.61 22.40 -10.77
N GLY A 232 17.04 21.34 -10.09
CA GLY A 232 17.47 20.11 -10.76
C GLY A 232 16.32 19.40 -11.49
N PRO A 233 16.58 18.25 -12.13
CA PRO A 233 15.53 17.45 -12.74
C PRO A 233 14.50 17.01 -11.68
N SER A 234 13.22 16.99 -12.05
CA SER A 234 12.16 16.46 -11.19
C SER A 234 12.37 14.97 -10.92
N THR A 235 11.97 14.53 -9.73
CA THR A 235 11.94 13.10 -9.41
C THR A 235 10.55 12.58 -9.74
N LYS A 236 10.48 11.57 -10.62
CA LYS A 236 9.21 10.93 -10.95
C LYS A 236 8.55 10.33 -9.71
N GLY A 237 7.26 10.60 -9.54
CA GLY A 237 6.48 9.97 -8.48
C GLY A 237 6.33 8.46 -8.72
N LYS A 238 6.14 7.70 -7.63
CA LYS A 238 5.88 6.26 -7.74
C LYS A 238 4.44 6.00 -8.16
N THR A 239 4.25 4.91 -8.88
CA THR A 239 2.97 4.46 -9.40
C THR A 239 2.70 3.01 -8.97
N LEU A 240 1.48 2.77 -8.50
CA LEU A 240 1.05 1.50 -7.95
C LEU A 240 -0.32 1.15 -8.53
N ALA A 241 -0.50 -0.11 -8.93
CA ALA A 241 -1.79 -0.68 -9.28
C ALA A 241 -2.15 -1.75 -8.24
N ILE A 242 -3.29 -1.61 -7.56
CA ILE A 242 -3.88 -2.67 -6.73
C ILE A 242 -5.16 -3.12 -7.40
N PHE A 243 -5.16 -4.34 -7.93
CA PHE A 243 -6.35 -4.93 -8.53
C PHE A 243 -7.29 -5.45 -7.44
N GLY A 244 -8.60 -5.36 -7.70
CA GLY A 244 -9.58 -6.23 -7.07
C GLY A 244 -9.67 -7.58 -7.79
N ASP A 245 -10.57 -8.43 -7.32
CA ASP A 245 -10.84 -9.72 -7.96
C ASP A 245 -11.31 -9.50 -9.41
N THR A 246 -10.72 -10.25 -10.34
CA THR A 246 -11.01 -10.07 -11.76
C THR A 246 -10.64 -11.29 -12.59
N ALA A 247 -11.52 -11.65 -13.53
CA ALA A 247 -11.16 -12.43 -14.70
C ALA A 247 -10.38 -11.55 -15.70
N PRO A 248 -9.74 -12.14 -16.72
CA PRO A 248 -9.06 -11.38 -17.76
C PRO A 248 -9.95 -10.30 -18.37
N THR A 249 -9.38 -9.11 -18.55
CA THR A 249 -10.04 -7.95 -19.14
C THR A 249 -9.00 -7.01 -19.74
N GLU A 250 -9.33 -6.37 -20.86
CA GLU A 250 -8.47 -5.37 -21.51
C GLU A 250 -8.26 -4.13 -20.63
N VAL A 251 -9.19 -3.85 -19.71
CA VAL A 251 -9.07 -2.75 -18.74
C VAL A 251 -7.87 -2.95 -17.82
N ALA A 252 -7.47 -4.20 -17.57
CA ALA A 252 -6.32 -4.55 -16.73
C ALA A 252 -5.03 -3.90 -17.24
N LEU A 253 -4.83 -3.87 -18.56
CA LEU A 253 -3.64 -3.28 -19.19
C LEU A 253 -3.58 -1.76 -18.97
N GLN A 254 -4.74 -1.09 -18.94
CA GLN A 254 -4.81 0.36 -18.74
C GLN A 254 -4.52 0.74 -17.28
N LEU A 255 -5.09 0.00 -16.33
CA LEU A 255 -4.81 0.20 -14.92
C LEU A 255 -3.32 -0.04 -14.58
N ALA A 256 -2.74 -1.12 -15.11
CA ALA A 256 -1.36 -1.51 -14.86
C ALA A 256 -0.31 -0.81 -15.73
N ALA A 257 -0.72 0.08 -16.65
CA ALA A 257 0.19 0.68 -17.62
C ALA A 257 1.41 1.36 -16.94
N ASN A 258 2.60 0.81 -17.22
CA ASN A 258 3.92 1.27 -16.77
C ASN A 258 4.06 1.53 -15.26
N VAL A 259 3.30 0.82 -14.41
CA VAL A 259 3.38 1.01 -12.96
C VAL A 259 4.70 0.49 -12.38
N ASP A 260 5.16 1.09 -11.29
CA ASP A 260 6.32 0.59 -10.55
C ASP A 260 6.02 -0.75 -9.87
N VAL A 261 4.81 -0.90 -9.33
CA VAL A 261 4.34 -2.13 -8.68
C VAL A 261 2.90 -2.42 -9.11
N MET A 262 2.65 -3.67 -9.49
CA MET A 262 1.33 -4.22 -9.78
C MET A 262 1.00 -5.30 -8.77
N VAL A 263 -0.05 -5.11 -7.97
CA VAL A 263 -0.60 -6.14 -7.09
C VAL A 263 -1.80 -6.76 -7.78
N HIS A 264 -1.76 -8.08 -8.02
CA HIS A 264 -2.80 -8.77 -8.77
C HIS A 264 -3.20 -10.09 -8.11
N GLU A 265 -4.48 -10.43 -8.20
CA GLU A 265 -4.95 -11.74 -7.77
C GLU A 265 -4.40 -12.87 -8.65
N THR A 266 -4.13 -14.01 -8.03
CA THR A 266 -3.69 -15.25 -8.69
C THR A 266 -4.41 -16.42 -8.07
N THR A 267 -5.75 -16.35 -8.09
CA THR A 267 -6.60 -17.26 -7.32
C THR A 267 -6.35 -18.72 -7.63
N LEU A 268 -6.07 -19.07 -8.90
CA LEU A 268 -5.78 -20.42 -9.34
C LEU A 268 -4.52 -20.52 -10.22
N GLU A 269 -3.97 -21.72 -10.34
CA GLU A 269 -2.93 -22.05 -11.31
C GLU A 269 -3.46 -22.05 -12.75
N ASP A 270 -2.57 -21.94 -13.74
CA ASP A 270 -2.91 -21.85 -15.17
C ASP A 270 -3.81 -23.00 -15.66
N ALA A 271 -3.54 -24.23 -15.19
CA ALA A 271 -4.32 -25.41 -15.55
C ALA A 271 -5.81 -25.34 -15.17
N LEU A 272 -6.21 -24.38 -14.33
CA LEU A 272 -7.58 -24.16 -13.89
C LEU A 272 -8.18 -22.85 -14.45
N ALA A 273 -7.68 -22.34 -15.57
CA ALA A 273 -8.14 -21.09 -16.19
C ALA A 273 -9.66 -21.02 -16.39
N GLU A 274 -10.31 -22.06 -16.92
CA GLU A 274 -11.76 -22.07 -17.11
C GLU A 274 -12.52 -21.87 -15.78
N LYS A 275 -12.04 -22.53 -14.71
CA LYS A 275 -12.62 -22.42 -13.38
C LYS A 275 -12.39 -21.05 -12.76
N ALA A 276 -11.21 -20.47 -12.94
CA ALA A 276 -10.89 -19.12 -12.46
C ALA A 276 -11.79 -18.09 -13.16
N ASN A 277 -11.72 -18.07 -14.49
CA ASN A 277 -12.44 -17.09 -15.32
C ASN A 277 -13.96 -17.19 -15.11
N GLY A 278 -14.50 -18.41 -15.03
CA GLY A 278 -15.94 -18.65 -14.82
C GLY A 278 -16.46 -18.15 -13.46
N ARG A 279 -15.58 -17.75 -12.55
CA ARG A 279 -15.91 -17.14 -11.25
C ARG A 279 -15.43 -15.70 -11.13
N GLY A 280 -15.01 -15.08 -12.24
CA GLY A 280 -14.49 -13.71 -12.21
C GLY A 280 -13.08 -13.61 -11.60
N HIS A 281 -12.25 -14.65 -11.72
CA HIS A 281 -10.89 -14.68 -11.20
C HIS A 281 -9.83 -14.94 -12.28
N SER A 282 -8.57 -14.64 -11.93
CA SER A 282 -7.41 -14.82 -12.79
C SER A 282 -6.52 -15.97 -12.32
N THR A 283 -5.74 -16.49 -13.26
CA THR A 283 -4.68 -17.45 -12.99
C THR A 283 -3.32 -16.79 -12.85
N THR A 284 -2.35 -17.55 -12.34
CA THR A 284 -0.91 -17.23 -12.33
C THR A 284 -0.40 -16.67 -13.66
N VAL A 285 -0.61 -17.40 -14.76
CA VAL A 285 -0.13 -17.02 -16.11
C VAL A 285 -0.87 -15.80 -16.64
N GLN A 286 -2.17 -15.67 -16.41
CA GLN A 286 -2.95 -14.51 -16.86
C GLN A 286 -2.50 -13.22 -16.16
N ALA A 287 -2.34 -13.24 -14.84
CA ALA A 287 -1.86 -12.08 -14.08
C ALA A 287 -0.45 -11.66 -14.53
N ALA A 288 0.48 -12.62 -14.64
CA ALA A 288 1.84 -12.34 -15.11
C ALA A 288 1.88 -11.83 -16.56
N THR A 289 0.95 -12.29 -17.40
CA THR A 289 0.81 -11.79 -18.78
C THR A 289 0.39 -10.32 -18.79
N VAL A 290 -0.57 -9.92 -17.95
CA VAL A 290 -0.95 -8.51 -17.80
C VAL A 290 0.23 -7.67 -17.35
N ALA A 291 0.99 -8.11 -16.34
CA ALA A 291 2.18 -7.38 -15.87
C ALA A 291 3.19 -7.13 -16.98
N LYS A 292 3.51 -8.17 -17.76
CA LYS A 292 4.41 -8.09 -18.90
C LYS A 292 3.90 -7.15 -20.00
N GLN A 293 2.64 -7.30 -20.39
CA GLN A 293 2.05 -6.52 -21.48
C GLN A 293 1.85 -5.06 -21.12
N ALA A 294 1.52 -4.77 -19.86
CA ALA A 294 1.33 -3.41 -19.37
C ALA A 294 2.65 -2.67 -19.11
N GLY A 295 3.80 -3.36 -19.14
CA GLY A 295 5.10 -2.78 -18.84
C GLY A 295 5.28 -2.45 -17.35
N ALA A 296 4.60 -3.19 -16.46
CA ALA A 296 4.82 -3.06 -15.03
C ALA A 296 6.28 -3.43 -14.68
N LYS A 297 6.88 -2.76 -13.70
CA LYS A 297 8.26 -3.05 -13.30
C LYS A 297 8.38 -4.26 -12.37
N ARG A 298 7.36 -4.49 -11.53
CA ARG A 298 7.26 -5.62 -10.61
C ARG A 298 5.81 -6.04 -10.42
N MET A 299 5.58 -7.33 -10.19
CA MET A 299 4.28 -7.90 -9.85
C MET A 299 4.33 -8.55 -8.48
N ILE A 300 3.36 -8.25 -7.63
CA ILE A 300 3.13 -8.97 -6.37
C ILE A 300 1.82 -9.74 -6.49
N ALA A 301 1.92 -11.06 -6.52
CA ALA A 301 0.77 -11.95 -6.59
C ALA A 301 0.13 -12.13 -5.19
N THR A 302 -1.20 -12.14 -5.14
CA THR A 302 -1.99 -12.31 -3.90
C THR A 302 -3.30 -13.05 -4.17
N HIS A 303 -4.20 -13.07 -3.18
CA HIS A 303 -5.56 -13.62 -3.25
C HIS A 303 -5.57 -15.10 -3.64
N PHE A 304 -4.77 -15.90 -2.95
CA PHE A 304 -4.60 -17.31 -3.28
C PHE A 304 -5.78 -18.14 -2.79
N SER A 305 -6.26 -19.07 -3.61
CA SER A 305 -7.26 -20.04 -3.15
C SER A 305 -6.72 -20.85 -1.96
N SER A 306 -7.54 -21.03 -0.94
CA SER A 306 -7.26 -21.84 0.26
C SER A 306 -6.85 -23.30 -0.01
N ARG A 307 -6.99 -23.78 -1.26
CA ARG A 307 -6.48 -25.08 -1.70
C ARG A 307 -4.96 -25.18 -1.70
N TYR A 308 -4.27 -24.06 -1.88
CA TYR A 308 -2.81 -24.04 -2.03
C TYR A 308 -2.18 -23.88 -0.67
N LEU A 309 -1.31 -24.83 -0.33
CA LEU A 309 -0.52 -24.82 0.89
C LEU A 309 0.83 -24.17 0.61
N ALA A 310 1.60 -23.89 1.67
CA ALA A 310 2.97 -23.34 1.55
C ALA A 310 3.85 -24.08 0.52
N ARG A 311 3.73 -25.42 0.41
CA ARG A 311 4.48 -26.24 -0.56
C ARG A 311 4.15 -25.95 -2.02
N ASP A 312 2.93 -25.46 -2.29
CA ASP A 312 2.45 -25.21 -3.65
C ASP A 312 2.92 -23.84 -4.16
N MET A 313 3.23 -22.91 -3.25
CA MET A 313 3.59 -21.53 -3.58
C MET A 313 4.84 -21.41 -4.46
N THR A 314 5.82 -22.32 -4.29
CA THR A 314 7.02 -22.33 -5.14
C THR A 314 6.68 -22.62 -6.60
N ARG A 315 5.71 -23.52 -6.83
CA ARG A 315 5.25 -23.87 -8.18
C ARG A 315 4.43 -22.75 -8.79
N LEU A 316 3.50 -22.16 -8.03
CA LEU A 316 2.71 -21.01 -8.51
C LEU A 316 3.62 -19.83 -8.87
N LEU A 317 4.67 -19.58 -8.07
CA LEU A 317 5.65 -18.55 -8.36
C LEU A 317 6.40 -18.84 -9.66
N ALA A 318 6.81 -20.09 -9.87
CA ALA A 318 7.47 -20.50 -11.10
C ALA A 318 6.59 -20.30 -12.34
N GLU A 319 5.28 -20.56 -12.26
CA GLU A 319 4.33 -20.29 -13.34
C GLU A 319 4.29 -18.80 -13.70
N CYS A 320 4.20 -17.91 -12.70
CA CYS A 320 4.25 -16.47 -12.94
C CYS A 320 5.59 -16.02 -13.52
N GLN A 321 6.71 -16.46 -12.93
CA GLN A 321 8.06 -16.07 -13.32
C GLN A 321 8.48 -16.57 -14.70
N ALA A 322 7.88 -17.66 -15.18
CA ALA A 322 8.05 -18.11 -16.56
C ALA A 322 7.53 -17.09 -17.59
N ILE A 323 6.57 -16.25 -17.20
CA ILE A 323 6.01 -15.19 -18.04
C ILE A 323 6.64 -13.83 -17.71
N PHE A 324 6.75 -13.51 -16.42
CA PHE A 324 7.23 -12.23 -15.90
C PHE A 324 8.17 -12.46 -14.70
N PRO A 325 9.50 -12.47 -14.92
CA PRO A 325 10.49 -12.84 -13.89
C PRO A 325 10.45 -11.98 -12.63
N GLU A 326 10.10 -10.70 -12.73
CA GLU A 326 9.98 -9.74 -11.63
C GLU A 326 8.66 -9.92 -10.84
N THR A 327 8.28 -11.18 -10.62
CA THR A 327 7.14 -11.57 -9.78
C THR A 327 7.59 -12.00 -8.39
N GLU A 328 6.85 -11.54 -7.38
CA GLU A 328 6.95 -11.95 -5.98
C GLU A 328 5.59 -12.49 -5.48
N MET A 329 5.60 -13.39 -4.50
CA MET A 329 4.37 -13.92 -3.87
C MET A 329 4.15 -13.24 -2.52
N ALA A 330 2.98 -12.66 -2.33
CA ALA A 330 2.59 -12.13 -1.04
C ALA A 330 2.39 -13.25 0.00
N TYR A 331 2.67 -12.92 1.25
CA TYR A 331 2.27 -13.69 2.41
C TYR A 331 1.84 -12.72 3.52
N ASP A 332 1.05 -13.21 4.46
CA ASP A 332 0.55 -12.37 5.55
C ASP A 332 1.72 -11.75 6.33
N LEU A 333 1.58 -10.46 6.62
CA LEU A 333 2.54 -9.57 7.26
C LEU A 333 3.82 -9.28 6.46
N ALA A 334 3.89 -9.71 5.19
CA ALA A 334 4.98 -9.34 4.29
C ALA A 334 4.96 -7.84 4.00
N VAL A 335 6.16 -7.25 3.93
CA VAL A 335 6.37 -5.84 3.61
C VAL A 335 7.15 -5.70 2.30
N PHE A 336 6.63 -4.92 1.36
CA PHE A 336 7.24 -4.66 0.06
C PHE A 336 7.41 -3.14 -0.16
N THR A 337 8.64 -2.68 -0.35
CA THR A 337 8.95 -1.28 -0.69
C THR A 337 8.64 -0.99 -2.16
N LEU A 338 8.14 0.22 -2.47
CA LEU A 338 7.85 0.71 -3.84
C LEU A 338 9.06 1.29 -4.58
#